data_AF-A0A8T2HEE6-F1
#
_entry.id   AF-A0A8T2HEE6-F1
#
_cell.length_a   1.000
_cell.length_b   1.000
_cell.length_c   1.000
_cell.angle_alpha   90.00
_cell.angle_beta   90.00
_cell.angle_gamma   90.00
#
_symmetry.space_group_name_H-M   'P 1'
#
loop_
_entity.id
_entity.type
_entity.pdbx_description
1 polymer ?
#
loop_
_entity_poly.entity_id
_entity_poly.type
_entity_poly.pdbx_seq_one_letter_code
_entity_poly.pdbx_strand_id
1 'polypeptide(L)'
;MACSVEPLSGGNKSTQDFFGFNDIYDLNSSAWRVLEVNPDCDIKCGVSLKGNTYFFAKEIAKAPNVEDFLVCFDFTAERFGPRLPLPFHSCGLFSEHVTLSCVRDEHLAVLYRRYNGVMEIYITTKIEPNEVFWSNFLKVDLTTFPDRFYGSRSHYFFIDEEKKVAVVFKNEPEWTMDCSYQTAYIIGKGGYLKSVKFGETPNDRKHNNAWNINSFMLSSYVPSLVQL
;
A
#
# COMPACT_ATOMS: atom_id res chain seq x y z
N MET A 1 17.11 -5.54 -1.98
CA MET A 1 16.55 -6.82 -2.41
C MET A 1 15.15 -6.53 -2.94
N ALA A 2 14.82 -6.98 -4.15
CA ALA A 2 13.52 -6.75 -4.77
C ALA A 2 12.85 -8.10 -5.02
N CYS A 3 11.53 -8.15 -4.88
CA CYS A 3 10.73 -9.36 -5.01
C CYS A 3 9.64 -9.13 -6.05
N SER A 4 9.48 -10.07 -6.96
CA SER A 4 8.36 -10.11 -7.89
C SER A 4 7.29 -11.04 -7.31
N VAL A 5 6.03 -10.65 -7.50
CA VAL A 5 4.89 -11.50 -7.20
C VAL A 5 4.29 -11.89 -8.55
N GLU A 6 4.39 -13.15 -8.92
CA GLU A 6 3.94 -13.64 -10.23
C GLU A 6 2.72 -14.57 -10.11
N PRO A 7 1.80 -14.58 -11.08
CA PRO A 7 0.74 -15.57 -11.15
C PRO A 7 1.35 -16.95 -11.42
N LEU A 8 0.90 -17.97 -10.70
CA LEU A 8 1.33 -19.35 -10.94
C LEU A 8 0.84 -19.83 -12.32
N SER A 9 1.72 -19.88 -13.32
CA SER A 9 1.37 -20.43 -14.63
C SER A 9 1.48 -21.96 -14.64
N GLY A 10 0.36 -22.66 -14.52
CA GLY A 10 0.35 -24.12 -14.61
C GLY A 10 -1.03 -24.76 -14.76
N GLY A 11 -1.47 -24.97 -16.02
CA GLY A 11 -2.33 -26.08 -16.44
C GLY A 11 -3.83 -26.05 -16.09
N ASN A 12 -4.65 -25.70 -17.08
CA ASN A 12 -6.09 -25.98 -17.23
C ASN A 12 -6.83 -26.61 -16.03
N LYS A 13 -7.43 -25.75 -15.19
CA LYS A 13 -8.82 -25.83 -14.69
C LYS A 13 -9.08 -24.64 -13.75
N SER A 14 -10.05 -23.80 -14.10
CA SER A 14 -10.75 -22.81 -13.26
C SER A 14 -10.21 -22.65 -11.83
N THR A 15 -9.19 -21.83 -11.65
CA THR A 15 -8.72 -21.40 -10.32
C THR A 15 -8.33 -19.94 -10.41
N GLN A 16 -8.88 -19.15 -9.48
CA GLN A 16 -8.49 -17.80 -9.16
C GLN A 16 -6.96 -17.68 -9.21
N ASP A 17 -6.42 -16.77 -10.02
CA ASP A 17 -4.97 -16.60 -10.15
C ASP A 17 -4.39 -16.17 -8.79
N PHE A 18 -3.67 -17.08 -8.15
CA PHE A 18 -2.96 -16.81 -6.90
C PHE A 18 -1.61 -16.17 -7.25
N PHE A 19 -1.36 -15.01 -6.65
CA PHE A 19 -0.10 -14.30 -6.73
C PHE A 19 0.89 -14.96 -5.75
N GLY A 20 1.77 -15.80 -6.29
CA GLY A 20 2.81 -16.49 -5.53
C GLY A 20 4.05 -15.62 -5.35
N PHE A 21 4.68 -15.72 -4.18
CA PHE A 21 5.99 -15.13 -3.94
C PHE A 21 7.05 -16.14 -4.40
N ASN A 22 7.37 -16.11 -5.69
CA ASN A 22 8.10 -17.20 -6.33
C ASN A 22 9.58 -16.91 -6.50
N ASP A 23 9.97 -15.64 -6.61
CA ASP A 23 11.34 -15.28 -6.99
C ASP A 23 11.87 -14.09 -6.20
N ILE A 24 13.16 -14.13 -5.93
CA ILE A 24 13.89 -13.10 -5.23
C ILE A 24 15.19 -12.79 -5.96
N TYR A 25 15.46 -11.51 -6.16
CA TYR A 25 16.69 -11.09 -6.83
C TYR A 25 17.83 -10.96 -5.82
N ASP A 26 18.88 -11.77 -5.99
CA ASP A 26 20.09 -11.68 -5.18
C ASP A 26 21.11 -10.75 -5.85
N LEU A 27 21.43 -9.67 -5.14
CA LEU A 27 22.38 -8.65 -5.60
C LEU A 27 23.81 -9.21 -5.70
N ASN A 28 24.18 -10.17 -4.84
CA ASN A 28 25.54 -10.70 -4.82
C ASN A 28 25.84 -11.56 -6.05
N SER A 29 24.88 -12.42 -6.42
CA SER A 29 24.98 -13.24 -7.63
C SER A 29 24.46 -12.53 -8.89
N SER A 30 23.83 -11.36 -8.75
CA SER A 30 23.16 -10.64 -9.85
C SER A 30 22.13 -11.51 -10.61
N ALA A 31 21.50 -12.44 -9.90
CA ALA A 31 20.59 -13.44 -10.47
C ALA A 31 19.28 -13.54 -9.69
N TRP A 32 18.22 -13.93 -10.40
CA TRP A 32 16.98 -14.38 -9.76
C TRP A 32 17.18 -15.79 -9.22
N ARG A 33 16.68 -16.04 -8.01
CA ARG A 33 16.55 -17.37 -7.45
C ARG A 33 15.10 -17.65 -7.09
N VAL A 34 14.70 -18.89 -7.30
CA VAL A 34 13.37 -19.38 -6.95
C VAL A 34 13.28 -19.49 -5.43
N LEU A 35 12.23 -18.93 -4.87
CA LEU A 35 11.82 -19.04 -3.48
C LEU A 35 10.52 -19.84 -3.42
N GLU A 36 10.59 -21.08 -2.96
CA GLU A 36 9.41 -21.95 -2.84
C GLU A 36 8.64 -21.69 -1.53
N VAL A 37 8.13 -20.46 -1.36
CA VAL A 37 7.41 -20.07 -0.13
C VAL A 37 5.98 -19.65 -0.47
N ASN A 38 5.02 -20.35 0.12
CA ASN A 38 3.60 -20.02 -0.01
C ASN A 38 3.12 -19.22 1.22
N PRO A 39 2.57 -18.01 1.03
CA PRO A 39 2.03 -17.21 2.14
C PRO A 39 0.69 -17.74 2.72
N ASP A 40 0.03 -18.71 2.07
CA ASP A 40 -1.34 -19.20 2.39
C ASP A 40 -2.37 -18.06 2.55
N CYS A 41 -2.14 -16.95 1.85
CA CYS A 41 -2.98 -15.76 1.85
C CYS A 41 -2.86 -14.98 0.52
N ASP A 42 -3.80 -14.07 0.31
CA ASP A 42 -3.88 -13.21 -0.88
C ASP A 42 -3.20 -11.87 -0.58
N ILE A 43 -1.95 -11.73 -1.02
CA ILE A 43 -1.13 -10.52 -0.84
C ILE A 43 -1.64 -9.39 -1.76
N LYS A 44 -1.86 -8.20 -1.19
CA LYS A 44 -2.43 -7.04 -1.90
C LYS A 44 -1.45 -5.92 -2.16
N CYS A 45 -0.70 -5.52 -1.15
CA CYS A 45 0.34 -4.50 -1.26
C CYS A 45 1.39 -4.71 -0.17
N GLY A 46 2.60 -4.19 -0.39
CA GLY A 46 3.70 -4.36 0.54
C GLY A 46 4.59 -3.12 0.61
N VAL A 47 5.28 -2.99 1.74
CA VAL A 47 6.30 -1.96 1.96
C VAL A 47 7.48 -2.54 2.71
N SER A 48 8.69 -2.14 2.32
CA SER A 48 9.90 -2.56 3.02
C SER A 48 10.18 -1.65 4.21
N LEU A 49 10.58 -2.26 5.32
CA LEU A 49 10.93 -1.57 6.57
C LEU A 49 11.98 -2.40 7.30
N LYS A 50 13.07 -1.75 7.74
CA LYS A 50 14.15 -2.37 8.54
C LYS A 50 14.70 -3.68 7.93
N GLY A 51 14.82 -3.73 6.61
CA GLY A 51 15.36 -4.89 5.89
C GLY A 51 14.36 -6.02 5.65
N ASN A 52 13.12 -5.92 6.15
CA ASN A 52 12.02 -6.85 5.90
C ASN A 52 10.94 -6.22 5.01
N THR A 53 10.01 -7.03 4.48
CA THR A 53 8.84 -6.50 3.77
C THR A 53 7.56 -6.90 4.49
N TYR A 54 6.73 -5.91 4.78
CA TYR A 54 5.43 -6.08 5.40
C TYR A 54 4.34 -5.97 4.34
N PHE A 55 3.50 -6.99 4.27
CA PHE A 55 2.42 -7.10 3.31
C PHE A 55 1.06 -6.98 3.98
N PHE A 56 0.19 -6.19 3.38
CA PHE A 56 -1.25 -6.28 3.62
C PHE A 56 -1.79 -7.48 2.82
N ALA A 57 -2.43 -8.39 3.53
CA ALA A 57 -2.95 -9.62 2.95
C ALA A 57 -4.36 -9.92 3.45
N LYS A 58 -5.07 -10.71 2.65
CA LYS A 58 -6.40 -11.22 2.97
C LYS A 58 -6.36 -12.73 3.08
N GLU A 59 -7.17 -13.29 3.97
CA GLU A 59 -7.37 -14.73 3.97
C GLU A 59 -7.99 -15.20 2.65
N ILE A 60 -7.48 -16.30 2.10
CA ILE A 60 -8.09 -16.92 0.91
C ILE A 60 -9.45 -17.47 1.31
N ALA A 61 -10.51 -17.01 0.65
CA ALA A 61 -11.90 -17.27 1.02
C ALA A 61 -12.23 -18.78 1.13
N LYS A 62 -12.16 -19.32 2.35
CA LYS A 62 -12.65 -20.66 2.74
C LYS A 62 -13.96 -20.59 3.54
N ALA A 63 -14.36 -19.39 3.99
CA ALA A 63 -15.49 -19.13 4.89
C ALA A 63 -16.04 -17.70 4.64
N PRO A 64 -17.26 -17.36 5.11
CA PRO A 64 -17.88 -16.04 4.86
C PRO A 64 -17.15 -14.85 5.50
N ASN A 65 -16.23 -15.11 6.45
CA ASN A 65 -15.47 -14.08 7.16
C ASN A 65 -14.03 -14.09 6.67
N VAL A 66 -13.73 -13.28 5.65
CA VAL A 66 -12.35 -13.05 5.19
C VAL A 66 -11.69 -12.07 6.16
N GLU A 67 -10.65 -12.53 6.87
CA GLU A 67 -9.85 -11.70 7.75
C GLU A 67 -8.74 -10.98 6.97
N ASP A 68 -8.56 -9.69 7.27
CA ASP A 68 -7.44 -8.91 6.77
C ASP A 68 -6.37 -8.78 7.85
N PHE A 69 -5.11 -8.92 7.45
CA PHE A 69 -3.98 -8.87 8.37
C PHE A 69 -2.71 -8.34 7.68
N LEU A 70 -1.67 -8.10 8.48
CA LEU A 70 -0.32 -7.92 7.98
C LEU A 70 0.47 -9.23 8.09
N VAL A 71 1.38 -9.45 7.15
CA VAL A 71 2.37 -10.53 7.23
C VAL A 71 3.75 -9.98 6.88
N CYS A 72 4.75 -10.32 7.69
CA CYS A 72 6.14 -9.96 7.44
C CYS A 72 6.81 -11.07 6.65
N PHE A 73 7.48 -10.74 5.55
CA PHE A 73 8.49 -11.60 4.95
C PHE A 73 9.85 -11.23 5.54
N ASP A 74 10.41 -12.16 6.31
CA ASP A 74 11.73 -12.04 6.92
C ASP A 74 12.78 -12.49 5.90
N PHE A 75 13.60 -11.56 5.38
CA PHE A 75 14.63 -11.89 4.39
C PHE A 75 15.82 -12.65 4.96
N THR A 76 16.04 -12.58 6.28
CA THR A 76 17.12 -13.33 6.94
C THR A 76 16.74 -14.79 7.09
N ALA A 77 15.48 -15.06 7.45
CA ALA A 77 14.95 -16.41 7.60
C ALA A 77 14.27 -16.95 6.32
N GLU A 78 14.13 -16.10 5.30
CA GLU A 78 13.50 -16.37 4.00
C GLU A 78 12.11 -17.01 4.11
N ARG A 79 11.28 -16.49 5.03
CA ARG A 79 9.95 -17.03 5.31
C ARG A 79 8.98 -15.97 5.76
N PHE A 80 7.69 -16.27 5.61
CA PHE A 80 6.63 -15.46 6.20
C PHE A 80 6.54 -15.68 7.72
N GLY A 81 6.38 -14.60 8.46
CA GLY A 81 6.10 -14.59 9.89
C GLY A 81 4.62 -14.87 10.21
N PRO A 82 4.23 -14.77 11.50
CA PRO A 82 2.83 -14.92 11.90
C PRO A 82 1.95 -13.77 11.37
N ARG A 83 0.63 -13.99 11.37
CA ARG A 83 -0.34 -12.93 11.08
C ARG A 83 -0.27 -11.84 12.16
N LEU A 84 -0.12 -10.60 11.71
CA LEU A 84 -0.05 -9.42 12.56
C LEU A 84 -1.40 -8.66 12.50
N PRO A 85 -1.96 -8.26 13.65
CA PRO A 85 -3.26 -7.60 13.67
C PRO A 85 -3.21 -6.19 13.09
N LEU A 86 -4.25 -5.83 12.34
CA LEU A 86 -4.49 -4.47 11.88
C LEU A 86 -5.21 -3.64 12.97
N PRO A 87 -5.07 -2.30 12.97
CA PRO A 87 -5.72 -1.43 13.94
C PRO A 87 -7.22 -1.20 13.64
N PHE A 88 -7.77 -1.89 12.65
CA PHE A 88 -9.15 -1.81 12.21
C PHE A 88 -9.64 -3.20 11.79
N HIS A 89 -10.97 -3.37 11.83
CA HIS A 89 -11.63 -4.53 11.26
C HIS A 89 -12.19 -4.12 9.91
N SER A 90 -11.81 -4.85 8.86
CA SER A 90 -12.43 -4.69 7.56
C SER A 90 -13.74 -5.46 7.49
N CYS A 91 -14.75 -4.86 6.89
CA CYS A 91 -15.97 -5.59 6.54
C CYS A 91 -15.79 -6.11 5.12
N GLY A 92 -15.52 -7.42 4.97
CA GLY A 92 -15.30 -8.09 3.67
C GLY A 92 -16.43 -7.99 2.63
N LEU A 93 -17.49 -7.24 2.91
CA LEU A 93 -18.60 -6.93 2.02
C LEU A 93 -18.38 -5.66 1.16
N PHE A 94 -17.42 -4.80 1.52
CA PHE A 94 -17.25 -3.50 0.86
C PHE A 94 -15.85 -3.29 0.30
N SER A 95 -15.76 -2.48 -0.78
CA SER A 95 -14.50 -2.05 -1.42
C SER A 95 -13.74 -1.07 -0.52
N GLU A 96 -13.20 -1.57 0.58
CA GLU A 96 -12.31 -0.83 1.45
C GLU A 96 -10.92 -0.72 0.81
N HIS A 97 -10.27 0.42 1.03
CA HIS A 97 -8.94 0.70 0.47
C HIS A 97 -7.92 0.80 1.59
N VAL A 98 -6.89 -0.03 1.49
CA VAL A 98 -5.74 -0.05 2.39
C VAL A 98 -4.49 0.27 1.59
N THR A 99 -3.74 1.26 2.07
CA THR A 99 -2.43 1.62 1.52
C THR A 99 -1.42 1.57 2.66
N LEU A 100 -0.24 1.01 2.38
CA LEU A 100 0.88 0.98 3.31
C LEU A 100 1.89 2.07 2.95
N SER A 101 2.59 2.58 3.95
CA SER A 101 3.71 3.51 3.78
C SER A 101 4.76 3.30 4.85
N CYS A 102 6.00 3.58 4.51
CA CYS A 102 7.12 3.61 5.46
C CYS A 102 7.33 5.06 5.92
N VAL A 103 7.48 5.25 7.24
CA VAL A 103 7.70 6.56 7.85
C VAL A 103 9.11 6.57 8.45
N ARG A 104 9.98 7.42 7.86
CA ARG A 104 11.36 7.63 8.31
C ARG A 104 12.21 6.36 8.44
N ASP A 105 11.90 5.31 7.68
CA ASP A 105 12.54 4.00 7.75
C ASP A 105 12.46 3.31 9.14
N GLU A 106 11.60 3.81 10.05
CA GLU A 106 11.47 3.34 11.43
C GLU A 106 10.08 2.78 11.74
N HIS A 107 9.04 3.35 11.13
CA HIS A 107 7.66 3.03 11.41
C HIS A 107 6.90 2.61 10.14
N LEU A 108 5.88 1.77 10.34
CA LEU A 108 4.89 1.44 9.33
C LEU A 108 3.66 2.32 9.53
N ALA A 109 3.11 2.85 8.45
CA ALA A 109 1.84 3.56 8.46
C ALA A 109 0.83 2.86 7.56
N VAL A 110 -0.43 2.90 7.97
CA VAL A 110 -1.56 2.35 7.23
C VAL A 110 -2.61 3.44 7.04
N LEU A 111 -2.97 3.70 5.79
CA LEU A 111 -4.13 4.48 5.43
C LEU A 111 -5.28 3.52 5.16
N TYR A 112 -6.35 3.65 5.93
CA TYR A 112 -7.57 2.89 5.80
C TYR A 112 -8.72 3.82 5.44
N ARG A 113 -9.37 3.53 4.32
CA ARG A 113 -10.53 4.30 3.84
C ARG A 113 -11.78 3.42 3.85
N ARG A 114 -12.76 3.87 4.62
CA ARG A 114 -14.09 3.25 4.73
C ARG A 114 -15.02 3.76 3.62
N TYR A 115 -16.02 2.96 3.29
CA TYR A 115 -17.06 3.33 2.30
C TYR A 115 -17.87 4.57 2.73
N ASN A 116 -18.06 4.78 4.04
CA ASN A 116 -18.82 5.90 4.59
C ASN A 116 -18.10 7.27 4.50
N GLY A 117 -16.95 7.35 3.80
CA GLY A 117 -16.21 8.60 3.63
C GLY A 117 -15.21 8.89 4.72
N VAL A 118 -15.04 8.04 5.73
CA VAL A 118 -14.03 8.27 6.77
C VAL A 118 -12.68 7.71 6.32
N MET A 119 -11.63 8.53 6.47
CA MET A 119 -10.24 8.12 6.28
C MET A 119 -9.53 8.12 7.64
N GLU A 120 -8.90 7.00 7.95
CA GLU A 120 -8.11 6.79 9.16
C GLU A 120 -6.67 6.48 8.76
N ILE A 121 -5.72 7.09 9.44
CA ILE A 121 -4.29 6.82 9.29
C ILE A 121 -3.77 6.38 10.65
N TYR A 122 -3.12 5.22 10.66
CA TYR A 122 -2.48 4.65 11.83
C TYR A 122 -0.97 4.57 11.58
N ILE A 123 -0.20 4.76 12.64
CA ILE A 123 1.25 4.60 12.62
C ILE A 123 1.66 3.64 13.73
N THR A 124 2.64 2.79 13.47
CA THR A 124 3.14 1.84 14.46
C THR A 124 3.91 2.56 15.56
N THR A 125 3.60 2.26 16.81
CA THR A 125 4.47 2.63 17.96
C THR A 125 5.55 1.59 18.20
N LYS A 126 5.33 0.36 17.75
CA LYS A 126 6.31 -0.74 17.73
C LYS A 126 5.97 -1.69 16.59
N ILE A 127 7.01 -2.16 15.91
CA ILE A 127 6.90 -3.09 14.78
C ILE A 127 8.12 -4.00 14.77
N GLU A 128 7.85 -5.29 14.84
CA GLU A 128 8.80 -6.39 14.75
C GLU A 128 8.23 -7.45 13.78
N PRO A 129 8.99 -8.45 13.32
CA PRO A 129 8.50 -9.47 12.39
C PRO A 129 7.27 -10.25 12.89
N ASN A 130 7.10 -10.34 14.21
CA ASN A 130 6.07 -11.14 14.88
C ASN A 130 5.15 -10.33 15.82
N GLU A 131 5.33 -9.02 15.92
CA GLU A 131 4.56 -8.18 16.85
C GLU A 131 4.37 -6.77 16.29
N VAL A 132 3.17 -6.20 16.47
CA VAL A 132 2.87 -4.83 16.04
C VAL A 132 1.95 -4.12 17.04
N PHE A 133 2.25 -2.85 17.30
CA PHE A 133 1.39 -1.95 18.06
C PHE A 133 1.13 -0.69 17.26
N TRP A 134 -0.10 -0.19 17.37
CA TRP A 134 -0.59 0.93 16.59
C TRP A 134 -0.98 2.11 17.46
N SER A 135 -0.82 3.30 16.90
CA SER A 135 -1.46 4.53 17.37
C SER A 135 -2.27 5.14 16.24
N ASN A 136 -3.36 5.81 16.59
CA ASN A 136 -4.09 6.63 15.63
C ASN A 136 -3.30 7.91 15.37
N PHE A 137 -2.93 8.13 14.10
CA PHE A 137 -2.25 9.36 13.68
C PHE A 137 -3.25 10.41 13.23
N LEU A 138 -4.20 10.03 12.38
CA LEU A 138 -5.18 10.93 11.81
C LEU A 138 -6.52 10.23 11.59
N LYS A 139 -7.61 10.97 11.77
CA LYS A 139 -8.96 10.56 11.40
C LYS A 139 -9.70 11.76 10.85
N VAL A 140 -10.17 11.66 9.61
CA VAL A 140 -10.86 12.76 8.92
C VAL A 140 -12.08 12.26 8.16
N ASP A 141 -13.09 13.12 8.08
CA ASP A 141 -14.28 12.90 7.28
C ASP A 141 -14.10 13.49 5.89
N LEU A 142 -14.03 12.62 4.87
CA LEU A 142 -13.83 13.00 3.48
C LEU A 142 -15.08 13.57 2.82
N THR A 143 -16.25 13.53 3.47
CA THR A 143 -17.46 14.20 2.95
C THR A 143 -17.31 15.72 2.93
N THR A 144 -16.38 16.25 3.72
CA THR A 144 -16.02 17.68 3.75
C THR A 144 -15.00 18.09 2.70
N PHE A 145 -14.47 17.12 1.93
CA PHE A 145 -13.45 17.36 0.92
C PHE A 145 -14.11 17.71 -0.42
N PRO A 146 -13.37 18.34 -1.35
CA PRO A 146 -13.88 18.56 -2.70
C PRO A 146 -14.38 17.26 -3.32
N ASP A 147 -15.49 17.27 -4.06
CA ASP A 147 -16.14 16.09 -4.67
C ASP A 147 -15.15 15.15 -5.38
N ARG A 148 -14.11 15.73 -5.98
CA ARG A 148 -13.03 15.00 -6.66
C ARG A 148 -12.19 14.12 -5.75
N PHE A 149 -12.27 14.21 -4.42
CA PHE A 149 -11.57 13.33 -3.50
C PHE A 149 -12.34 12.01 -3.26
N TYR A 150 -13.66 12.00 -3.52
CA TYR A 150 -14.50 10.81 -3.48
C TYR A 150 -14.21 9.86 -4.68
N GLY A 151 -14.36 8.55 -4.48
CA GLY A 151 -14.47 7.56 -5.57
C GLY A 151 -13.22 7.08 -6.32
N SER A 152 -11.99 7.55 -6.02
CA SER A 152 -10.77 6.99 -6.64
C SER A 152 -9.74 6.55 -5.60
N ARG A 153 -8.95 5.54 -5.99
CA ARG A 153 -7.98 4.84 -5.14
C ARG A 153 -6.77 5.73 -4.88
N SER A 154 -6.38 5.82 -3.62
CA SER A 154 -5.07 6.35 -3.24
C SER A 154 -4.07 5.23 -3.36
N HIS A 155 -3.00 5.46 -4.11
CA HIS A 155 -1.97 4.44 -4.32
C HIS A 155 -0.78 4.63 -3.38
N TYR A 156 -0.52 5.87 -2.95
CA TYR A 156 0.64 6.21 -2.13
C TYR A 156 0.29 7.34 -1.17
N PHE A 157 0.92 7.33 -0.01
CA PHE A 157 0.89 8.44 0.92
C PHE A 157 2.18 8.45 1.76
N PHE A 158 2.48 9.58 2.38
CA PHE A 158 3.47 9.67 3.45
C PHE A 158 2.99 10.62 4.54
N ILE A 159 3.68 10.60 5.67
CA ILE A 159 3.32 11.38 6.85
C ILE A 159 4.48 12.31 7.21
N ASP A 160 4.15 13.56 7.55
CA ASP A 160 5.03 14.48 8.26
C ASP A 160 4.58 14.49 9.73
N GLU A 161 5.32 13.76 10.57
CA GLU A 161 5.00 13.60 12.00
C GLU A 161 5.12 14.91 12.78
N GLU A 162 6.08 15.77 12.41
CA GLU A 162 6.33 17.04 13.08
C GLU A 162 5.18 18.01 12.82
N LYS A 163 4.77 18.13 11.55
CA LYS A 163 3.64 18.97 11.15
C LYS A 163 2.28 18.33 11.41
N LYS A 164 2.24 17.04 11.78
CA LYS A 164 1.03 16.24 12.01
C LYS A 164 0.09 16.26 10.80
N VAL A 165 0.66 16.08 9.60
CA VAL A 165 -0.09 16.03 8.34
C VAL A 165 0.26 14.78 7.55
N ALA A 166 -0.68 14.33 6.73
CA ALA A 166 -0.48 13.30 5.72
C ALA A 166 -0.55 13.91 4.32
N VAL A 167 0.30 13.42 3.43
CA VAL A 167 0.27 13.75 2.00
C VAL A 167 -0.23 12.52 1.25
N VAL A 168 -1.41 12.62 0.65
CA VAL A 168 -2.08 11.51 -0.03
C VAL A 168 -2.10 11.77 -1.53
N PHE A 169 -1.58 10.83 -2.30
CA PHE A 169 -1.55 10.92 -3.76
C PHE A 169 -2.76 10.23 -4.36
N LYS A 170 -3.39 10.93 -5.30
CA LYS A 170 -4.56 10.45 -6.02
C LYS A 170 -4.35 10.64 -7.51
N ASN A 171 -4.71 9.62 -8.29
CA ASN A 171 -4.84 9.76 -9.73
C ASN A 171 -6.25 10.25 -10.04
N GLU A 172 -6.33 11.42 -10.66
CA GLU A 172 -7.58 11.99 -11.11
C GLU A 172 -7.74 11.75 -12.62
N PRO A 173 -8.81 11.08 -13.05
CA PRO A 173 -9.11 11.00 -14.46
C PRO A 173 -9.54 12.39 -14.94
N GLU A 174 -9.01 12.82 -16.08
CA GLU A 174 -9.59 13.95 -16.80
C GLU A 174 -10.76 13.46 -17.66
N TRP A 175 -11.80 14.28 -17.83
CA TRP A 175 -12.97 13.92 -18.63
C TRP A 175 -12.63 13.69 -20.11
N THR A 176 -11.52 14.25 -20.58
CA THR A 176 -10.88 13.92 -21.85
C THR A 176 -10.06 12.66 -21.67
N MET A 177 -10.48 11.57 -22.33
CA MET A 177 -10.00 10.19 -22.21
C MET A 177 -8.47 9.97 -22.40
N ASP A 178 -7.68 11.01 -22.61
CA ASP A 178 -6.29 10.94 -23.10
C ASP A 178 -5.22 11.33 -22.06
N CYS A 179 -5.59 11.91 -20.90
CA CYS A 179 -4.63 12.29 -19.85
C CYS A 179 -5.14 11.94 -18.44
N SER A 180 -4.21 11.53 -17.57
CA SER A 180 -4.44 11.50 -16.11
C SER A 180 -3.40 12.34 -15.40
N TYR A 181 -3.81 13.06 -14.35
CA TYR A 181 -2.89 13.80 -13.49
C TYR A 181 -2.88 13.22 -12.09
N GLN A 182 -1.72 13.33 -11.44
CA GLN A 182 -1.57 12.97 -10.05
C GLN A 182 -1.74 14.23 -9.20
N THR A 183 -2.65 14.21 -8.23
CA THR A 183 -2.79 15.28 -7.25
C THR A 183 -2.31 14.79 -5.90
N ALA A 184 -1.43 15.55 -5.24
CA ALA A 184 -1.13 15.34 -3.84
C ALA A 184 -2.01 16.23 -2.98
N TYR A 185 -2.67 15.64 -1.99
CA TYR A 185 -3.52 16.31 -1.02
C TYR A 185 -2.81 16.33 0.32
N ILE A 186 -2.69 17.52 0.92
CA ILE A 186 -2.14 17.70 2.26
C ILE A 186 -3.31 17.78 3.24
N ILE A 187 -3.30 16.88 4.21
CA ILE A 187 -4.43 16.61 5.10
C ILE A 187 -3.93 16.65 6.53
N GLY A 188 -4.58 17.44 7.38
CA GLY A 188 -4.28 17.51 8.81
C GLY A 188 -5.51 17.18 9.67
N LYS A 189 -5.38 17.36 10.99
CA LYS A 189 -6.48 17.09 11.95
C LYS A 189 -7.75 17.90 11.66
N GLY A 190 -7.61 19.09 11.09
CA GLY A 190 -8.73 19.95 10.66
C GLY A 190 -9.34 19.57 9.31
N GLY A 191 -8.89 18.49 8.67
CA GLY A 191 -9.33 18.07 7.34
C GLY A 191 -8.38 18.51 6.23
N TYR A 192 -8.95 18.79 5.06
CA TYR A 192 -8.21 19.22 3.86
C TYR A 192 -7.53 20.58 4.06
N LEU A 193 -6.23 20.65 3.77
CA LEU A 193 -5.46 21.89 3.88
C LEU A 193 -5.19 22.52 2.51
N LYS A 194 -4.60 21.75 1.59
CA LYS A 194 -4.28 22.20 0.22
C LYS A 194 -3.99 21.00 -0.69
N SER A 195 -4.01 21.22 -1.99
CA SER A 195 -3.58 20.24 -2.99
C SER A 195 -2.61 20.84 -4.00
N VAL A 196 -1.80 19.98 -4.60
CA VAL A 196 -0.87 20.31 -5.67
C VAL A 196 -1.02 19.28 -6.78
N LYS A 197 -1.15 19.73 -8.02
CA LYS A 197 -1.21 18.85 -9.20
C LYS A 197 0.20 18.63 -9.74
N PHE A 198 0.52 17.39 -10.05
CA PHE A 198 1.80 16.93 -10.58
C PHE A 198 1.56 16.18 -11.89
N GLY A 199 2.31 16.57 -12.92
CA GLY A 199 2.53 15.79 -14.15
C GLY A 199 1.28 15.48 -14.98
N GLU A 200 1.35 15.74 -16.27
CA GLU A 200 0.44 15.11 -17.22
C GLU A 200 1.04 13.74 -17.57
N THR A 201 0.29 12.67 -17.31
CA THR A 201 0.66 11.34 -17.82
C THR A 201 -0.29 10.99 -18.96
N PRO A 202 0.24 10.66 -20.16
CA PRO A 202 -0.58 10.14 -21.25
C PRO A 202 -1.33 8.91 -20.77
N ASN A 203 -2.63 8.85 -21.05
CA ASN A 203 -3.48 7.75 -20.65
C ASN A 203 -3.26 6.60 -21.65
N ASP A 204 -2.31 5.70 -21.40
CA ASP A 204 -2.03 4.53 -22.24
C ASP A 204 -3.11 3.44 -22.07
N ARG A 205 -4.34 3.74 -22.50
CA ARG A 205 -5.45 2.77 -22.57
C ARG A 205 -5.40 1.86 -23.81
N LYS A 206 -4.41 2.00 -24.70
CA LYS A 206 -4.22 1.05 -25.82
C LYS A 206 -3.80 -0.35 -25.35
N HIS A 207 -3.39 -0.49 -24.09
CA HIS A 207 -3.26 -1.77 -23.43
C HIS A 207 -4.25 -1.79 -22.25
N ASN A 208 -5.18 -2.75 -22.26
CA ASN A 208 -6.21 -2.99 -21.22
C ASN A 208 -5.66 -3.38 -19.84
N ASN A 209 -4.45 -2.95 -19.49
CA ASN A 209 -3.82 -3.23 -18.22
C ASN A 209 -3.97 -1.99 -17.35
N ALA A 210 -4.97 -2.00 -16.47
CA ALA A 210 -5.22 -0.99 -15.43
C ALA A 210 -4.10 -0.87 -14.38
N TRP A 211 -2.85 -1.15 -14.76
CA TRP A 211 -1.68 -1.32 -13.92
C TRP A 211 -0.49 -0.42 -14.33
N ASN A 212 -0.62 0.38 -15.40
CA ASN A 212 0.40 1.37 -15.76
C ASN A 212 0.32 2.58 -14.82
N ILE A 213 0.68 2.32 -13.57
CA ILE A 213 1.00 3.35 -12.59
C ILE A 213 2.40 3.81 -12.98
N ASN A 214 2.52 5.04 -13.51
CA ASN A 214 3.76 5.80 -13.40
C ASN A 214 3.99 6.04 -11.90
N SER A 215 4.52 5.00 -11.26
CA SER A 215 4.94 4.99 -9.89
C SER A 215 6.16 5.89 -9.86
N PHE A 216 5.95 7.17 -9.55
CA PHE A 216 6.99 7.90 -8.87
C PHE A 216 7.21 7.14 -7.56
N MET A 217 8.11 6.17 -7.63
CA MET A 217 8.73 5.52 -6.50
C MET A 217 9.35 6.66 -5.69
N LEU A 218 8.58 7.24 -4.78
CA LEU A 218 9.14 8.06 -3.71
C LEU A 218 9.89 7.05 -2.84
N SER A 219 11.13 6.73 -3.25
CA SER A 219 12.07 6.04 -2.37
C SER A 219 12.12 6.86 -1.11
N SER A 220 11.66 6.27 -0.01
CA SER A 220 11.86 6.73 1.37
C SER A 220 12.02 8.25 1.48
N TYR A 221 10.89 8.98 1.57
CA TYR A 221 10.94 10.41 1.88
C TYR A 221 11.62 10.58 3.23
N VAL A 222 12.90 10.93 3.20
CA VAL A 222 13.65 11.43 4.34
C VAL A 222 13.68 12.95 4.16
N PRO A 223 12.88 13.74 4.92
CA PRO A 223 12.96 15.19 4.83
C PRO A 223 14.40 15.60 5.17
N SER A 224 15.13 16.11 4.17
CA SER A 224 16.48 16.59 4.38
C SER A 224 16.42 17.84 5.26
N LEU A 225 17.11 17.76 6.40
CA LEU A 225 17.44 18.91 7.24
C LEU A 225 18.95 19.15 7.23
N VAL A 226 19.61 18.96 6.08
CA VAL A 226 21.01 19.36 5.87
C VAL A 226 21.21 19.72 4.39
N GLN A 227 21.74 20.92 4.13
CA GLN A 227 22.28 21.33 2.83
C GLN A 227 23.54 20.50 2.52
N LEU A 228 23.64 19.95 1.30
CA LEU A 228 24.92 19.54 0.72
C LEU A 228 25.72 20.79 0.32
#